data_AF-A0A1G7N537-F1
#
_entry.id   AF-A0A1G7N537-F1
#
_cell.length_a   1.000
_cell.length_b   1.000
_cell.length_c   1.000
_cell.angle_alpha   90.00
_cell.angle_beta   90.00
_cell.angle_gamma   90.00
#
_symmetry.space_group_name_H-M   'P 1'
#
loop_
_entity.id
_entity.type
_entity.pdbx_description
1 polymer ?
#
loop_
_entity_poly.entity_id
_entity_poly.type
_entity_poly.pdbx_seq_one_letter_code
_entity_poly.pdbx_strand_id
1 'polypeptide(L)' 'MQPHTTASPRPARVYLHPAAATSVIAVRAIERVTGRLAHRERPACGIRLITEREAHHLYAQQNAGQEVSA' A
#
# COMPACT_ATOMS: atom_id res chain seq x y z
N MET A 1 -14.10 -0.39 -32.27
CA MET A 1 -13.42 -1.52 -31.60
C MET A 1 -13.84 -1.50 -30.13
N GLN A 2 -14.57 -2.51 -29.67
CA GLN A 2 -14.94 -2.62 -28.25
C GLN A 2 -13.78 -3.28 -27.48
N PRO A 3 -13.37 -2.74 -26.32
CA PRO A 3 -12.42 -3.43 -25.46
C PRO A 3 -13.07 -4.67 -24.84
N HIS A 4 -12.52 -5.84 -25.14
CA HIS A 4 -12.87 -7.15 -24.59
C HIS A 4 -12.28 -7.32 -23.19
N THR A 5 -12.46 -6.34 -22.30
CA THR A 5 -12.05 -6.48 -20.92
C THR A 5 -13.16 -7.21 -20.18
N THR A 6 -13.05 -8.53 -20.12
CA THR A 6 -13.97 -9.35 -19.32
C THR A 6 -13.61 -9.11 -17.85
N ALA A 7 -14.42 -8.30 -17.15
CA ALA A 7 -14.29 -8.11 -15.72
C ALA A 7 -14.64 -9.43 -15.02
N SER A 8 -13.65 -10.31 -14.86
CA SER A 8 -13.80 -11.51 -14.05
C SER A 8 -13.96 -11.08 -12.60
N PRO A 9 -15.08 -11.41 -11.92
CA PRO A 9 -15.30 -11.03 -10.52
C PRO A 9 -14.43 -11.83 -9.53
N ARG A 10 -13.51 -12.66 -10.02
CA ARG A 10 -12.63 -13.47 -9.18
C ARG A 10 -11.47 -12.63 -8.65
N PRO A 11 -11.16 -12.71 -7.36
CA PRO A 11 -9.98 -12.06 -6.81
C PRO A 11 -8.73 -12.62 -7.51
N ALA A 12 -7.94 -11.74 -8.12
CA ALA A 12 -6.68 -12.10 -8.75
C ALA A 12 -5.53 -11.71 -7.81
N ARG A 13 -4.54 -12.60 -7.64
CA ARG A 13 -3.28 -12.27 -6.97
C ARG A 13 -2.33 -11.72 -8.02
N VAL A 14 -1.91 -10.48 -7.84
CA VAL A 14 -0.93 -9.83 -8.71
C VAL A 14 0.42 -9.85 -8.01
N TYR A 15 1.43 -10.38 -8.69
CA TYR A 15 2.80 -10.36 -8.21
C TYR A 15 3.55 -9.24 -8.94
N LEU A 16 4.12 -8.32 -8.19
CA LEU A 16 5.01 -7.29 -8.71
C LEU A 16 6.44 -7.60 -8.30
N HIS A 17 7.39 -7.32 -9.19
CA HIS A 17 8.80 -7.32 -8.81
C HIS A 17 9.03 -6.27 -7.69
N PRO A 18 9.84 -6.55 -6.66
CA PRO A 18 10.04 -5.62 -5.53
C PRO A 18 10.47 -4.21 -5.98
N ALA A 19 11.33 -4.11 -6.99
CA ALA A 19 11.75 -2.82 -7.55
C ALA A 19 10.61 -2.03 -8.21
N ALA A 20 9.58 -2.72 -8.72
CA ALA A 20 8.39 -2.08 -9.28
C ALA A 20 7.39 -1.72 -8.17
N ALA A 21 7.29 -2.54 -7.11
CA ALA A 21 6.38 -2.31 -6.00
C ALA A 21 6.71 -1.02 -5.23
N THR A 22 7.99 -0.64 -5.18
CA THR A 22 8.46 0.61 -4.55
C THR A 22 8.48 1.81 -5.49
N SER A 23 8.10 1.65 -6.76
CA SER A 23 8.03 2.78 -7.70
C SER A 23 6.90 3.73 -7.29
N VAL A 24 7.19 5.04 -7.29
CA VAL A 24 6.22 6.10 -6.96
C VAL A 24 4.98 6.01 -7.85
N ILE A 25 5.15 5.65 -9.12
CA ILE A 25 4.04 5.52 -10.08
C ILE A 25 3.15 4.33 -9.69
N ALA A 26 3.75 3.18 -9.38
CA ALA A 26 3.03 1.98 -9.00
C ALA A 26 2.27 2.17 -7.68
N VAL A 27 2.92 2.77 -6.68
CA VAL A 27 2.29 3.09 -5.40
C VAL A 27 1.07 3.99 -5.60
N ARG A 28 1.22 5.12 -6.29
CA ARG A 28 0.10 6.05 -6.54
C ARG A 28 -1.04 5.40 -7.33
N ALA A 29 -0.72 4.54 -8.30
CA ALA A 29 -1.73 3.82 -9.07
C ALA A 29 -2.51 2.85 -8.17
N ILE A 30 -1.83 2.10 -7.31
CA ILE A 30 -2.45 1.17 -6.36
C ILE A 30 -3.33 1.93 -5.36
N GLU A 31 -2.83 3.04 -4.81
CA GLU A 31 -3.60 3.86 -3.87
C GLU A 31 -4.88 4.40 -4.52
N ARG A 32 -4.78 4.90 -5.76
CA ARG A 32 -5.94 5.43 -6.50
C ARG A 32 -6.97 4.35 -6.83
N VAL A 33 -6.54 3.14 -7.20
CA VAL A 33 -7.44 2.05 -7.58
C VAL A 33 -8.10 1.41 -6.36
N THR A 34 -7.38 1.33 -5.24
CA THR A 34 -7.85 0.60 -4.05
C THR A 34 -8.48 1.49 -2.98
N GLY A 35 -8.23 2.81 -3.01
CA GLY A 35 -8.62 3.73 -1.94
C GLY A 35 -7.90 3.46 -0.62
N ARG A 36 -6.79 2.72 -0.66
CA ARG A 36 -5.97 2.34 0.50
C ARG A 36 -4.59 2.96 0.35
N LEU A 37 -3.91 3.19 1.48
CA LEU A 37 -2.58 3.76 1.52
C LEU A 37 -1.51 2.67 1.52
N ALA A 38 -0.42 2.89 0.80
CA ALA A 38 0.70 1.97 0.78
C ALA A 38 1.62 2.23 2.00
N HIS A 39 1.67 1.26 2.92
CA HIS A 39 2.54 1.31 4.09
C HIS A 39 3.70 0.33 3.94
N ARG A 40 4.93 0.83 4.10
CA ARG A 40 6.13 0.00 4.07
C ARG A 40 6.35 -0.65 5.43
N GLU A 41 6.21 -1.97 5.50
CA GLU A 41 6.51 -2.72 6.72
C GLU A 41 8.02 -2.92 6.87
N ARG A 42 8.56 -2.53 8.03
CA ARG A 42 9.91 -2.89 8.48
C ARG A 42 9.78 -3.99 9.54
N PRO A 43 10.64 -5.03 9.55
CA PRO A 43 11.86 -5.22 8.75
C PRO A 43 11.66 -5.94 7.40
N ALA A 44 10.47 -6.47 7.12
CA ALA A 44 10.22 -7.42 6.03
C ALA A 44 10.31 -6.86 4.59
N CYS A 45 10.66 -5.58 4.40
CA CYS A 45 10.73 -4.91 3.08
C CYS A 45 9.47 -5.14 2.21
N GLY A 46 8.32 -5.34 2.85
CA GLY A 46 7.03 -5.52 2.20
C GLY A 46 6.25 -4.21 2.15
N ILE A 47 5.27 -4.15 1.25
CA ILE A 47 4.27 -3.09 1.21
C ILE A 47 2.92 -3.70 1.59
N ARG A 48 2.31 -3.16 2.63
CA ARG A 48 0.94 -3.48 3.03
C ARG A 48 0.02 -2.34 2.65
N LEU A 49 -1.15 -2.66 2.10
CA LEU A 49 -2.20 -1.68 1.86
C LEU A 49 -3.04 -1.53 3.13
N ILE A 50 -3.12 -0.31 3.67
CA ILE A 50 -3.83 0.00 4.91
C ILE A 50 -4.91 1.06 4.66
N THR A 51 -5.90 1.10 5.54
CA THR A 51 -6.92 2.16 5.56
C THR A 51 -6.38 3.46 6.15
N GLU A 52 -7.03 4.59 5.88
CA GLU A 52 -6.68 5.88 6.48
C GLU A 52 -6.73 5.85 8.01
N ARG A 53 -7.72 5.14 8.58
CA ARG A 53 -7.83 4.96 10.04
C ARG A 53 -6.62 4.23 10.62
N GLU A 54 -6.17 3.16 9.97
CA GLU A 54 -4.95 2.45 10.37
C GLU A 54 -3.71 3.32 10.23
N ALA A 55 -3.63 4.12 9.16
CA ALA A 55 -2.52 5.05 8.98
C ALA A 55 -2.45 6.08 10.12
N HIS A 56 -3.60 6.65 10.52
CA HIS A 56 -3.66 7.58 11.65
C HIS A 56 -3.17 6.95 12.96
N HIS A 57 -3.55 5.70 13.23
CA HIS A 57 -3.05 4.98 14.41
C HIS A 57 -1.54 4.73 14.35
N LEU A 58 -1.01 4.35 13.18
CA LEU A 58 0.42 4.12 13.00
C LEU A 58 1.23 5.42 13.15
N TYR A 59 0.76 6.53 12.60
CA TYR A 59 1.41 7.82 12.79
C TYR A 59 1.34 8.30 14.25
N ALA A 60 0.22 8.08 14.94
CA ALA A 60 0.11 8.40 16.36
C ALA A 60 1.09 7.58 17.22
N GLN A 61 1.26 6.29 16.93
CA GLN A 61 2.21 5.42 17.64
C GLN A 61 3.67 5.80 17.36
N GLN A 62 4.01 6.18 16.12
CA GLN A 62 5.36 6.64 15.78
C GLN A 62 5.74 7.92 16.53
N ASN A 63 4.81 8.87 16.64
CA ASN A 63 5.04 10.10 17.40
C ASN A 63 5.19 9.81 18.90
N ALA A 64 4.38 8.92 19.47
CA ALA A 64 4.46 8.54 20.89
C ALA A 64 5.75 7.76 21.24
N GLY A 65 6.32 7.00 20.29
CA GLY A 65 7.57 6.27 20.49
C GLY A 65 8.84 7.13 20.38
N GLN A 66 8.75 8.32 19.80
CA GLN A 66 9.89 9.21 19.57
C GLN A 66 10.23 10.09 20.79
N GLU A 67 9.33 10.20 21.77
CA GLU A 67 9.52 10.97 22.99
C GLU A 67 10.29 10.23 24.10
N VAL A 68 10.65 8.95 23.91
CA VAL A 68 11.32 8.11 24.92
C VAL A 68 12.82 7.89 24.61
N SER A 69 13.41 8.70 23.74
CA SER A 69 14.86 8.68 23.47
C SER A 69 15.42 10.10 23.29
N ALA A 70 15.25 10.92 24.31
CA ALA A 70 16.01 12.16 24.52
C ALA A 70 16.64 12.15 25.92
#